data_AF-A0A918BJG1-F1
#
_entry.id   AF-A0A918BJG1-F1
#
_cell.length_a   1.000
_cell.length_b   1.000
_cell.length_c   1.000
_cell.angle_alpha   90.00
_cell.angle_beta   90.00
_cell.angle_gamma   90.00
#
_symmetry.space_group_name_H-M   'P 1'
#
loop_
_entity.id
_entity.type
_entity.pdbx_description
1 polymer ?
#
loop_
_entity_poly.entity_id
_entity_poly.type
_entity_poly.pdbx_seq_one_letter_code
_entity_poly.pdbx_strand_id
1 'polypeptide(L)'
;MTHAPATRVLLASALSVTALFAAGCVADDRNVPRALPEAVSQPPEPSRSASVPAGERPAPSPPALSEAQLREALITDADLGEPWMMSRGAATWRDGLLKGTTDDPDCRRLLDVLYTEELFGTPAGPRVTTTLDDAYNDTQLRYQIAAYRPADVDRALDWLGTLPERCERFETRTPRAGTQLVEVARLPLPGAGDARAAVRLRMTGEASDGAPTVLTLNLAAVRVGEDTITLTNAGFGAVLPEVTQAVTQLGADRLAEVGRQERLRI
;
A
#
# COMPACT_ATOMS: atom_id res chain seq x y z
N MET A 1 63.78 27.09 6.27
CA MET A 1 63.09 26.03 5.48
C MET A 1 61.82 26.65 4.94
N THR A 2 61.69 26.62 3.62
CA THR A 2 60.81 27.44 2.78
C THR A 2 59.37 26.91 2.74
N HIS A 3 58.38 27.80 2.86
CA HIS A 3 56.97 27.49 2.62
C HIS A 3 56.66 27.52 1.11
N ALA A 4 56.02 26.47 0.60
CA ALA A 4 55.50 26.39 -0.77
C ALA A 4 54.03 26.83 -0.82
N PRO A 5 53.58 27.55 -1.87
CA PRO A 5 52.18 27.94 -2.02
C PRO A 5 51.35 26.85 -2.72
N ALA A 6 50.11 26.66 -2.26
CA ALA A 6 49.14 25.76 -2.88
C ALA A 6 48.35 26.49 -3.98
N THR A 7 48.50 26.02 -5.22
CA THR A 7 47.79 26.52 -6.40
C THR A 7 46.40 25.90 -6.48
N ARG A 8 45.34 26.73 -6.45
CA ARG A 8 43.94 26.30 -6.65
C ARG A 8 43.62 26.30 -8.15
N VAL A 9 43.22 25.16 -8.69
CA VAL A 9 42.71 25.04 -10.07
C VAL A 9 41.18 24.99 -10.03
N LEU A 10 40.55 26.00 -10.62
CA LEU A 10 39.10 26.08 -10.85
C LEU A 10 38.80 25.37 -12.19
N LEU A 11 38.05 24.26 -12.14
CA LEU A 11 37.51 23.59 -13.32
C LEU A 11 36.08 24.07 -13.56
N ALA A 12 35.89 24.82 -14.65
CA ALA A 12 34.60 25.27 -15.13
C ALA A 12 33.93 24.16 -15.96
N SER A 13 32.76 23.70 -15.55
CA SER A 13 31.95 22.72 -16.28
C SER A 13 30.96 23.45 -17.21
N ALA A 14 31.08 23.21 -18.51
CA ALA A 14 30.16 23.71 -19.53
C ALA A 14 28.89 22.84 -19.59
N LEU A 15 27.71 23.47 -19.46
CA LEU A 15 26.40 22.85 -19.63
C LEU A 15 26.04 22.80 -21.12
N SER A 16 25.82 21.60 -21.65
CA SER A 16 25.24 21.40 -22.99
C SER A 16 23.76 21.02 -22.84
N VAL A 17 22.88 21.92 -23.31
CA VAL A 17 21.43 21.69 -23.39
C VAL A 17 21.11 21.14 -24.77
N THR A 18 20.60 19.92 -24.85
CA THR A 18 20.09 19.33 -26.09
C THR A 18 18.58 19.20 -25.99
N ALA A 19 17.85 20.07 -26.70
CA ALA A 19 16.41 19.96 -26.90
C ALA A 19 16.15 19.07 -28.13
N LEU A 20 15.41 17.97 -27.94
CA LEU A 20 14.87 17.15 -29.02
C LEU A 20 13.36 17.37 -29.09
N PHE A 21 12.91 18.07 -30.12
CA PHE A 21 11.51 18.17 -30.51
C PHE A 21 11.18 16.99 -31.44
N ALA A 22 10.16 16.21 -31.10
CA ALA A 22 9.50 15.28 -32.00
C ALA A 22 8.05 15.71 -32.21
N ALA A 23 7.71 15.94 -33.48
CA ALA A 23 6.38 16.26 -33.97
C ALA A 23 5.54 14.98 -34.11
N GLY A 24 4.24 15.08 -33.82
CA GLY A 24 3.25 14.04 -34.10
C GLY A 24 1.92 14.68 -34.48
N CYS A 25 1.56 14.59 -35.76
CA CYS A 25 0.30 15.06 -36.31
C CYS A 25 -0.85 14.13 -35.90
N VAL A 26 -1.99 14.70 -35.47
CA VAL A 26 -3.27 13.99 -35.42
C VAL A 26 -4.29 14.81 -36.20
N ALA A 27 -4.69 14.27 -37.35
CA ALA A 27 -5.90 14.68 -38.05
C ALA A 27 -7.04 13.78 -37.52
N ASP A 28 -8.00 14.36 -36.81
CA ASP A 28 -9.26 13.70 -36.44
C ASP A 28 -10.38 14.29 -37.31
N ASP A 29 -10.68 13.61 -38.42
CA ASP A 29 -11.76 13.96 -39.34
C ASP A 29 -13.04 13.25 -38.86
N ARG A 30 -13.81 13.91 -38.00
CA ARG A 30 -15.14 13.43 -37.56
C ARG A 30 -16.19 13.80 -38.60
N ASN A 31 -16.42 12.89 -39.53
CA ASN A 31 -17.56 12.97 -40.44
C ASN A 31 -18.77 12.24 -39.82
N VAL A 32 -19.73 12.99 -39.28
CA VAL A 32 -21.04 12.49 -38.82
C VAL A 32 -22.14 13.01 -39.76
N PRO A 33 -22.78 12.16 -40.59
CA PRO A 33 -23.97 12.56 -41.32
C PRO A 33 -25.25 12.42 -40.48
N ARG A 34 -25.81 13.58 -40.16
CA ARG A 34 -27.23 14.00 -40.16
C ARG A 34 -28.34 12.93 -40.25
N ALA A 35 -29.20 12.98 -39.22
CA ALA A 35 -30.66 12.82 -39.13
C ALA A 35 -31.43 11.96 -40.14
N LEU A 36 -32.19 10.98 -39.60
CA LEU A 36 -33.31 10.33 -40.27
C LEU A 36 -34.65 10.86 -39.70
N PRO A 37 -35.70 11.00 -40.53
CA PRO A 37 -36.97 11.59 -40.13
C PRO A 37 -37.90 10.61 -39.41
N GLU A 38 -38.72 11.22 -38.58
CA GLU A 38 -39.82 10.68 -37.79
C GLU A 38 -40.95 10.15 -38.70
N ALA A 39 -41.30 8.88 -38.52
CA ALA A 39 -42.49 8.28 -39.12
C ALA A 39 -43.19 7.40 -38.07
N VAL A 40 -44.30 7.94 -37.58
CA VAL A 40 -45.30 7.32 -36.70
C VAL A 40 -45.93 6.11 -37.38
N SER A 41 -46.02 4.97 -36.66
CA SER A 41 -47.12 3.99 -36.78
C SER A 41 -47.04 2.98 -35.62
N GLN A 42 -47.98 3.06 -34.68
CA GLN A 42 -48.27 2.03 -33.68
C GLN A 42 -49.02 0.86 -34.29
N PRO A 43 -48.68 -0.40 -33.95
CA PRO A 43 -49.60 -1.53 -33.99
C PRO A 43 -50.04 -1.95 -32.57
N PRO A 44 -51.22 -2.57 -32.42
CA PRO A 44 -51.87 -2.80 -31.13
C PRO A 44 -51.28 -3.98 -30.33
N GLU A 45 -51.54 -3.95 -29.03
CA GLU A 45 -51.11 -4.90 -28.01
C GLU A 45 -51.55 -6.36 -28.27
N PRO A 46 -50.71 -7.35 -27.91
CA PRO A 46 -51.17 -8.64 -27.47
C PRO A 46 -51.07 -8.75 -25.95
N SER A 47 -52.19 -9.06 -25.31
CA SER A 47 -52.26 -9.53 -23.92
C SER A 47 -51.25 -10.65 -23.69
N ARG A 48 -50.37 -10.48 -22.69
CA ARG A 48 -49.63 -11.59 -22.09
C ARG A 48 -49.59 -11.36 -20.59
N SER A 49 -50.12 -12.36 -19.88
CA SER A 49 -50.02 -12.56 -18.45
C SER A 49 -48.66 -12.11 -17.92
N ALA A 50 -48.67 -11.19 -16.96
CA ALA A 50 -47.50 -10.84 -16.17
C ALA A 50 -47.12 -12.05 -15.31
N SER A 51 -46.31 -12.95 -15.86
CA SER A 51 -45.49 -13.85 -15.06
C SER A 51 -44.44 -12.97 -14.36
N VAL A 52 -44.65 -12.75 -13.07
CA VAL A 52 -43.65 -12.17 -12.16
C VAL A 52 -42.35 -12.96 -12.37
N PRO A 53 -41.21 -12.33 -12.71
CA PRO A 53 -39.96 -13.05 -12.71
C PRO A 53 -39.73 -13.52 -11.28
N ALA A 54 -39.68 -14.85 -11.10
CA ALA A 54 -39.22 -15.45 -9.88
C ALA A 54 -37.89 -14.78 -9.53
N GLY A 55 -37.80 -14.22 -8.33
CA GLY A 55 -36.64 -13.46 -7.89
C GLY A 55 -35.36 -14.24 -8.21
N GLU A 56 -34.47 -13.61 -8.97
CA GLU A 56 -33.11 -14.09 -9.21
C GLU A 56 -32.51 -14.40 -7.85
N ARG A 57 -32.38 -15.70 -7.53
CA ARG A 57 -31.70 -16.10 -6.30
C ARG A 57 -30.28 -15.58 -6.44
N PRO A 58 -29.75 -14.83 -5.47
CA PRO A 58 -28.35 -14.40 -5.52
C PRO A 58 -27.49 -15.63 -5.79
N ALA A 59 -26.68 -15.57 -6.85
CA ALA A 59 -25.72 -16.62 -7.12
C ALA A 59 -24.90 -16.84 -5.84
N PRO A 60 -24.62 -18.11 -5.47
CA PRO A 60 -23.80 -18.38 -4.30
C PRO A 60 -22.46 -17.66 -4.46
N SER A 61 -22.05 -16.92 -3.42
CA SER A 61 -20.73 -16.29 -3.42
C SER A 61 -19.66 -17.36 -3.64
N PRO A 62 -18.62 -17.07 -4.44
CA PRO A 62 -17.50 -18.00 -4.59
C PRO A 62 -16.92 -18.34 -3.21
N PRO A 63 -16.43 -19.57 -3.01
CA PRO A 63 -15.84 -19.97 -1.75
C PRO A 63 -14.62 -19.10 -1.43
N ALA A 64 -14.42 -18.83 -0.14
CA ALA A 64 -13.23 -18.13 0.34
C ALA A 64 -11.96 -18.91 0.01
N LEU A 65 -10.85 -18.20 -0.22
CA LEU A 65 -9.56 -18.82 -0.49
C LEU A 65 -9.08 -19.63 0.72
N SER A 66 -8.58 -20.83 0.43
CA SER A 66 -7.92 -21.69 1.39
C SER A 66 -6.55 -21.14 1.77
N GLU A 67 -6.02 -21.56 2.92
CA GLU A 67 -4.69 -21.16 3.38
C GLU A 67 -3.56 -21.54 2.40
N ALA A 68 -3.72 -22.63 1.64
CA ALA A 68 -2.76 -23.03 0.62
C ALA A 68 -2.73 -22.03 -0.56
N GLN A 69 -3.90 -21.64 -1.06
CA GLN A 69 -4.02 -20.62 -2.12
C GLN A 69 -3.50 -19.26 -1.65
N LEU A 70 -3.79 -18.87 -0.40
CA LEU A 70 -3.24 -17.64 0.15
C LEU A 70 -1.70 -17.67 0.22
N ARG A 71 -1.08 -18.82 0.54
CA ARG A 71 0.38 -18.96 0.52
C ARG A 71 0.96 -18.79 -0.88
N GLU A 72 0.27 -19.26 -1.93
CA GLU A 72 0.69 -19.04 -3.32
C GLU A 72 0.69 -17.55 -3.70
N ALA A 73 -0.14 -16.74 -3.04
CA ALA A 73 -0.21 -15.30 -3.24
C ALA A 73 0.81 -14.49 -2.42
N LEU A 74 1.61 -15.11 -1.54
CA LEU A 74 2.62 -14.40 -0.77
C LEU A 74 3.74 -13.87 -1.67
N ILE A 75 4.29 -12.70 -1.30
CA ILE A 75 5.55 -12.20 -1.84
C ILE A 75 6.71 -12.89 -1.11
N THR A 76 7.76 -13.20 -1.86
CA THR A 76 8.94 -13.92 -1.37
C THR A 76 10.20 -13.12 -1.64
N ASP A 77 11.31 -13.54 -1.04
CA ASP A 77 12.65 -13.03 -1.35
C ASP A 77 13.00 -13.20 -2.83
N ALA A 78 12.54 -14.29 -3.47
CA ALA A 78 12.72 -14.49 -4.90
C ALA A 78 12.04 -13.41 -5.77
N ASP A 79 10.95 -12.81 -5.28
CA ASP A 79 10.25 -11.74 -6.00
C ASP A 79 10.96 -10.39 -5.92
N LEU A 80 11.64 -10.14 -4.80
CA LEU A 80 12.33 -8.87 -4.55
C LEU A 80 13.80 -8.89 -4.94
N GLY A 81 14.40 -10.08 -5.01
CA GLY A 81 15.82 -10.27 -5.29
C GLY A 81 16.71 -9.75 -4.16
N GLU A 82 18.02 -9.76 -4.38
CA GLU A 82 18.97 -9.15 -3.44
C GLU A 82 18.63 -7.66 -3.23
N PRO A 83 18.72 -7.14 -1.99
CA PRO A 83 19.27 -7.76 -0.77
C PRO A 83 18.22 -8.46 0.12
N TRP A 84 17.01 -8.68 -0.37
CA TRP A 84 15.91 -9.20 0.43
C TRP A 84 16.09 -10.69 0.73
N MET A 85 15.88 -11.05 1.99
CA MET A 85 15.97 -12.44 2.46
C MET A 85 14.82 -12.74 3.40
N MET A 86 14.48 -14.01 3.57
CA MET A 86 13.58 -14.42 4.65
C MET A 86 14.12 -13.95 6.01
N SER A 87 13.24 -13.33 6.79
CA SER A 87 13.63 -12.76 8.07
C SER A 87 13.97 -13.84 9.09
N ARG A 88 14.95 -13.52 9.94
CA ARG A 88 15.37 -14.41 11.05
C ARG A 88 14.79 -13.98 12.41
N GLY A 89 13.95 -12.96 12.45
CA GLY A 89 13.36 -12.48 13.69
C GLY A 89 12.61 -11.16 13.56
N ALA A 90 11.91 -10.77 14.62
CA ALA A 90 11.23 -9.49 14.63
C ALA A 90 12.23 -8.33 14.67
N ALA A 91 11.93 -7.25 13.96
CA ALA A 91 12.74 -6.05 14.00
C ALA A 91 12.79 -5.44 15.42
N THR A 92 13.99 -5.11 15.88
CA THR A 92 14.26 -4.66 17.25
C THR A 92 13.63 -3.30 17.58
N TRP A 93 13.40 -2.45 16.57
CA TRP A 93 12.79 -1.13 16.73
C TRP A 93 11.31 -1.19 17.15
N ARG A 94 10.60 -2.31 16.90
CA ARG A 94 9.16 -2.44 17.18
C ARG A 94 8.83 -2.23 18.66
N ASP A 95 9.51 -2.96 19.54
CA ASP A 95 9.30 -2.85 20.98
C ASP A 95 9.86 -1.55 21.57
N GLY A 96 10.90 -1.00 20.94
CA GLY A 96 11.56 0.21 21.42
C GLY A 96 10.80 1.49 21.13
N LEU A 97 10.22 1.58 19.93
CA LEU A 97 9.67 2.83 19.38
C LEU A 97 8.15 2.79 19.18
N LEU A 98 7.56 1.66 18.77
CA LEU A 98 6.13 1.62 18.43
C LEU A 98 5.20 1.45 19.64
N LYS A 99 5.73 1.03 20.80
CA LYS A 99 5.00 1.01 22.08
C LYS A 99 4.86 2.43 22.65
N GLY A 100 4.36 3.37 21.86
CA GLY A 100 4.28 4.78 22.23
C GLY A 100 2.92 5.15 22.81
N THR A 101 2.90 6.19 23.64
CA THR A 101 1.67 6.83 24.13
C THR A 101 1.61 8.28 23.69
N THR A 102 0.44 8.69 23.18
CA THR A 102 0.11 10.06 22.80
C THR A 102 -1.32 10.37 23.21
N ASP A 103 -1.73 11.64 23.28
CA ASP A 103 -3.06 12.04 23.78
C ASP A 103 -4.17 11.85 22.73
N ASP A 104 -3.88 12.08 21.45
CA ASP A 104 -4.86 11.88 20.37
C ASP A 104 -5.16 10.37 20.19
N PRO A 105 -6.44 9.96 20.25
CA PRO A 105 -6.80 8.54 20.19
C PRO A 105 -6.55 7.90 18.82
N ASP A 106 -6.67 8.64 17.72
CA ASP A 106 -6.41 8.11 16.37
C ASP A 106 -4.91 7.94 16.14
N CYS A 107 -4.09 8.87 16.61
CA CYS A 107 -2.64 8.75 16.51
C CYS A 107 -2.10 7.66 17.45
N ARG A 108 -2.73 7.46 18.61
CA ARG A 108 -2.44 6.31 19.48
C ARG A 108 -2.83 4.99 18.79
N ARG A 109 -4.03 4.91 18.20
CA ARG A 109 -4.48 3.75 17.44
C ARG A 109 -3.53 3.42 16.28
N LEU A 110 -2.98 4.43 15.60
CA LEU A 110 -1.97 4.22 14.57
C LEU A 110 -0.72 3.51 15.11
N LEU A 111 -0.17 3.97 16.24
CA LEU A 111 0.97 3.30 16.87
C LEU A 111 0.64 1.87 17.29
N ASP A 112 -0.56 1.65 17.86
CA ASP A 112 -1.02 0.33 18.26
C ASP A 112 -1.16 -0.62 17.06
N VAL A 113 -1.74 -0.15 15.95
CA VAL A 113 -1.84 -0.93 14.70
C VAL A 113 -0.47 -1.28 14.15
N LEU A 114 0.48 -0.34 14.17
CA LEU A 114 1.85 -0.62 13.72
C LEU A 114 2.57 -1.60 14.63
N TYR A 115 2.30 -1.56 15.94
CA TYR A 115 2.91 -2.48 16.90
C TYR A 115 2.33 -3.90 16.82
N THR A 116 1.00 -4.00 16.77
CA THR A 116 0.25 -5.27 16.77
C THR A 116 0.12 -5.90 15.38
N GLU A 117 0.21 -5.07 14.34
CA GLU A 117 -0.06 -5.42 12.94
C GLU A 117 -1.49 -5.87 12.67
N GLU A 118 -2.43 -5.40 13.51
CA GLU A 118 -3.86 -5.76 13.46
C GLU A 118 -4.72 -4.59 12.96
N LEU A 119 -4.46 -4.12 11.74
CA LEU A 119 -5.18 -3.00 11.13
C LEU A 119 -6.71 -3.23 11.07
N PHE A 120 -7.11 -4.45 10.71
CA PHE A 120 -8.51 -4.82 10.49
C PHE A 120 -9.13 -5.64 11.64
N GLY A 121 -8.36 -5.94 12.70
CA GLY A 121 -8.77 -6.82 13.79
C GLY A 121 -8.67 -8.31 13.46
N THR A 122 -9.68 -9.09 13.87
CA THR A 122 -9.70 -10.55 13.70
C THR A 122 -10.14 -10.95 12.28
N PRO A 123 -9.38 -11.82 11.57
CA PRO A 123 -9.77 -12.32 10.25
C PRO A 123 -11.04 -13.15 10.28
N ALA A 124 -11.75 -13.17 9.15
CA ALA A 124 -12.90 -14.05 8.92
C ALA A 124 -12.49 -15.47 8.46
N GLY A 125 -11.19 -15.74 8.32
CA GLY A 125 -10.67 -16.99 7.78
C GLY A 125 -9.16 -17.14 8.02
N PRO A 126 -8.46 -17.94 7.20
CA PRO A 126 -7.02 -18.11 7.33
C PRO A 126 -6.29 -16.79 7.12
N ARG A 127 -5.15 -16.66 7.82
CA ARG A 127 -4.19 -15.57 7.63
C ARG A 127 -2.84 -16.19 7.31
N VAL A 128 -2.20 -15.68 6.28
CA VAL A 128 -0.81 -16.04 5.94
C VAL A 128 0.07 -14.80 6.03
N THR A 129 1.35 -14.99 6.35
CA THR A 129 2.30 -13.91 6.54
C THR A 129 3.68 -14.34 6.09
N THR A 130 4.42 -13.40 5.54
CA THR A 130 5.85 -13.48 5.27
C THR A 130 6.55 -12.25 5.85
N THR A 131 7.82 -12.38 6.21
CA THR A 131 8.64 -11.27 6.70
C THR A 131 10.01 -11.38 6.05
N LEU A 132 10.45 -10.28 5.45
CA LEU A 132 11.67 -10.17 4.66
C LEU A 132 12.55 -9.08 5.25
N ASP A 133 13.86 -9.34 5.32
CA ASP A 133 14.85 -8.36 5.76
C ASP A 133 15.67 -7.90 4.55
N ASP A 134 15.87 -6.60 4.42
CA ASP A 134 16.90 -6.01 3.56
C ASP A 134 18.24 -6.10 4.30
N ALA A 135 19.09 -7.02 3.86
CA ALA A 135 20.39 -7.27 4.47
C ALA A 135 21.39 -6.10 4.36
N TYR A 136 21.10 -5.07 3.55
CA TYR A 136 21.99 -3.93 3.34
C TYR A 136 21.59 -2.70 4.17
N ASN A 137 20.30 -2.50 4.41
CA ASN A 137 19.79 -1.28 5.03
C ASN A 137 19.03 -1.50 6.35
N ASP A 138 19.08 -2.72 6.92
CA ASP A 138 18.38 -3.09 8.15
C ASP A 138 16.87 -2.72 8.13
N THR A 139 16.26 -2.77 6.94
CA THR A 139 14.82 -2.60 6.77
C THR A 139 14.14 -3.96 6.83
N GLN A 140 12.94 -3.99 7.39
CA GLN A 140 12.11 -5.17 7.48
C GLN A 140 10.76 -4.90 6.82
N LEU A 141 10.39 -5.79 5.93
CA LEU A 141 9.12 -5.84 5.24
C LEU A 141 8.29 -6.98 5.80
N ARG A 142 7.07 -6.69 6.24
CA ARG A 142 6.09 -7.69 6.68
C ARG A 142 4.85 -7.61 5.81
N TYR A 143 4.50 -8.72 5.18
CA TYR A 143 3.40 -8.81 4.22
C TYR A 143 2.42 -9.89 4.67
N GLN A 144 1.14 -9.51 4.77
CA GLN A 144 0.07 -10.36 5.28
C GLN A 144 -1.08 -10.41 4.28
N ILE A 145 -1.70 -11.59 4.15
CA ILE A 145 -2.96 -11.76 3.42
C ILE A 145 -3.98 -12.41 4.35
N ALA A 146 -5.18 -11.85 4.40
CA ALA A 146 -6.34 -12.43 5.08
C ALA A 146 -7.66 -11.82 4.60
N ALA A 147 -8.73 -12.58 4.75
CA ALA A 147 -10.11 -12.09 4.58
C ALA A 147 -10.64 -11.42 5.85
N TYR A 148 -11.38 -10.33 5.68
CA TYR A 148 -12.07 -9.61 6.75
C TYR A 148 -13.48 -9.24 6.30
N ARG A 149 -14.34 -8.84 7.23
CA ARG A 149 -15.67 -8.34 6.86
C ARG A 149 -15.53 -7.08 6.02
N PRO A 150 -16.22 -6.94 4.87
CA PRO A 150 -16.07 -5.78 3.99
C PRO A 150 -16.22 -4.43 4.69
N ALA A 151 -17.20 -4.31 5.59
CA ALA A 151 -17.41 -3.09 6.37
C ALA A 151 -16.24 -2.74 7.31
N ASP A 152 -15.49 -3.73 7.81
CA ASP A 152 -14.30 -3.49 8.65
C ASP A 152 -13.13 -3.00 7.78
N VAL A 153 -13.01 -3.53 6.56
CA VAL A 153 -12.02 -3.09 5.57
C VAL A 153 -12.27 -1.65 5.15
N ASP A 154 -13.50 -1.32 4.75
CA ASP A 154 -13.86 0.05 4.34
C ASP A 154 -13.55 1.07 5.45
N ARG A 155 -13.98 0.78 6.69
CA ARG A 155 -13.71 1.67 7.83
C ARG A 155 -12.22 1.84 8.10
N ALA A 156 -11.41 0.81 7.93
CA ALA A 156 -9.97 0.89 8.16
C ALA A 156 -9.25 1.66 7.03
N LEU A 157 -9.65 1.46 5.77
CA LEU A 157 -9.10 2.20 4.63
C LEU A 157 -9.47 3.68 4.69
N ASP A 158 -10.73 4.00 5.01
CA ASP A 158 -11.20 5.38 5.21
C ASP A 158 -10.42 6.04 6.36
N TRP A 159 -10.30 5.34 7.49
CA TRP A 159 -9.54 5.83 8.64
C TRP A 159 -8.08 6.12 8.28
N LEU A 160 -7.37 5.18 7.63
CA LEU A 160 -6.00 5.41 7.13
C LEU A 160 -5.91 6.65 6.24
N GLY A 161 -6.93 6.89 5.41
CA GLY A 161 -7.03 8.03 4.52
C GLY A 161 -7.09 9.40 5.21
N THR A 162 -7.50 9.44 6.48
CA THR A 162 -7.60 10.66 7.32
C THR A 162 -6.37 10.97 8.16
N LEU A 163 -5.46 9.99 8.32
CA LEU A 163 -4.31 10.12 9.21
C LEU A 163 -3.30 11.18 8.79
N PRO A 164 -3.00 11.42 7.49
CA PRO A 164 -2.07 12.46 7.10
C PRO A 164 -2.50 13.85 7.57
N GLU A 165 -3.81 14.13 7.62
CA GLU A 165 -4.34 15.40 8.09
C GLU A 165 -4.51 15.42 9.62
N ARG A 166 -4.96 14.31 10.22
CA ARG A 166 -5.25 14.24 11.65
C ARG A 166 -4.00 14.06 12.53
N CYS A 167 -3.06 13.26 12.04
CA CYS A 167 -1.83 12.89 12.75
C CYS A 167 -0.59 13.43 12.04
N GLU A 168 -0.72 14.52 11.25
CA GLU A 168 0.37 15.12 10.46
C GLU A 168 1.67 15.21 11.26
N ARG A 169 1.56 15.66 12.52
CA ARG A 169 2.66 15.72 13.46
C ARG A 169 2.17 15.56 14.90
N PHE A 170 2.79 14.67 15.66
CA PHE A 170 2.48 14.50 17.09
C PHE A 170 3.68 13.98 17.88
N GLU A 171 3.67 14.20 19.20
CA GLU A 171 4.65 13.59 20.10
C GLU A 171 4.13 12.29 20.68
N THR A 172 5.03 11.32 20.84
CA THR A 172 4.74 10.07 21.52
C THR A 172 5.83 9.76 22.55
N ARG A 173 5.43 9.27 23.72
CA ARG A 173 6.37 8.80 24.74
C ARG A 173 6.50 7.29 24.66
N THR A 174 7.71 6.82 24.46
CA THR A 174 8.04 5.40 24.37
C THR A 174 8.75 4.95 25.67
N PRO A 175 8.54 3.71 26.14
CA PRO A 175 9.19 3.22 27.36
C PRO A 175 10.71 3.12 27.28
N ARG A 176 11.27 2.95 26.07
CA ARG A 176 12.71 2.66 25.88
C ARG A 176 13.49 3.74 25.14
N ALA A 177 12.84 4.54 24.30
CA ALA A 177 13.47 5.57 23.49
C ALA A 177 13.03 6.99 23.88
N GLY A 178 12.33 7.17 25.01
CA GLY A 178 11.86 8.47 25.46
C GLY A 178 10.84 9.10 24.52
N THR A 179 10.84 10.43 24.46
CA THR A 179 9.95 11.20 23.58
C THR A 179 10.42 11.13 22.14
N GLN A 180 9.50 10.80 21.25
CA GLN A 180 9.70 10.76 19.80
C GLN A 180 8.71 11.74 19.16
N LEU A 181 9.21 12.52 18.20
CA LEU A 181 8.38 13.28 17.29
C LEU A 181 7.97 12.38 16.13
N VAL A 182 6.69 12.30 15.82
CA VAL A 182 6.13 11.52 14.72
C VAL A 182 5.57 12.45 13.67
N GLU A 183 5.90 12.18 12.41
CA GLU A 183 5.34 12.84 11.23
C GLU A 183 4.63 11.81 10.38
N VAL A 184 3.37 12.06 10.00
CA VAL A 184 2.54 11.15 9.21
C VAL A 184 2.20 11.84 7.88
N ALA A 185 2.52 11.18 6.78
CA ALA A 185 2.25 11.67 5.44
C ALA A 185 1.49 10.63 4.61
N ARG A 186 0.77 11.11 3.60
CA ARG A 186 0.14 10.24 2.60
C ARG A 186 1.23 9.53 1.80
N LEU A 187 1.09 8.22 1.60
CA LEU A 187 1.91 7.45 0.66
C LEU A 187 1.05 7.09 -0.57
N PRO A 188 1.27 7.72 -1.73
CA PRO A 188 0.55 7.36 -2.94
C PRO A 188 0.83 5.90 -3.33
N LEU A 189 -0.23 5.14 -3.59
CA LEU A 189 -0.13 3.80 -4.16
C LEU A 189 -0.54 3.80 -5.64
N PRO A 190 0.08 2.95 -6.48
CA PRO A 190 -0.39 2.70 -7.84
C PRO A 190 -1.81 2.11 -7.83
N GLY A 191 -2.41 1.85 -8.98
CA GLY A 191 -3.77 1.31 -9.18
C GLY A 191 -4.04 -0.10 -8.61
N ALA A 192 -3.41 -0.50 -7.51
CA ALA A 192 -3.44 -1.85 -6.95
C ALA A 192 -4.80 -2.17 -6.28
N GLY A 193 -5.39 -3.30 -6.63
CA GLY A 193 -6.63 -3.80 -6.01
C GLY A 193 -7.84 -2.89 -6.18
N ASP A 194 -8.93 -3.25 -5.49
CA ASP A 194 -10.23 -2.59 -5.62
C ASP A 194 -10.32 -1.30 -4.79
N ALA A 195 -9.62 -1.29 -3.65
CA ALA A 195 -9.51 -0.14 -2.76
C ALA A 195 -8.19 -0.21 -2.00
N ARG A 196 -7.60 0.95 -1.68
CA ARG A 196 -6.30 1.02 -1.03
C ARG A 196 -6.09 2.31 -0.26
N ALA A 197 -5.30 2.24 0.79
CA ALA A 197 -4.81 3.38 1.54
C ALA A 197 -3.39 3.08 2.02
N ALA A 198 -2.54 4.11 2.05
CA ALA A 198 -1.22 3.99 2.65
C ALA A 198 -0.76 5.29 3.27
N VAL A 199 0.02 5.13 4.32
CA VAL A 199 0.65 6.22 5.07
C VAL A 199 2.12 5.93 5.25
N ARG A 200 2.91 6.99 5.29
CA ARG A 200 4.30 6.98 5.70
C ARG A 200 4.42 7.66 7.05
N LEU A 201 5.16 7.03 7.94
CA LEU A 201 5.53 7.59 9.22
C LEU A 201 7.03 7.82 9.27
N ARG A 202 7.43 8.92 9.91
CA ARG A 202 8.80 9.16 10.33
C ARG A 202 8.78 9.48 11.83
N MET A 203 9.54 8.72 12.61
CA MET A 203 9.73 8.96 14.04
C MET A 203 11.16 9.44 14.25
N THR A 204 11.32 10.59 14.90
CA THR A 204 12.63 11.16 15.23
C THR A 204 12.74 11.43 16.72
N GLY A 205 13.87 11.06 17.31
CA GLY A 205 14.18 11.37 18.70
C GLY A 205 15.64 11.07 19.00
N GLU A 206 15.97 10.90 20.27
CA GLU A 206 17.33 10.63 20.73
C GLU A 206 17.39 9.26 21.44
N ALA A 207 18.43 8.48 21.15
CA ALA A 207 18.75 7.27 21.89
C ALA A 207 19.30 7.61 23.28
N SER A 208 19.42 6.60 24.14
CA SER A 208 19.93 6.77 25.51
C SER A 208 21.37 7.30 25.60
N ASP A 209 22.14 7.18 24.53
CA ASP A 209 23.51 7.72 24.39
C ASP A 209 23.54 9.13 23.78
N GLY A 210 22.38 9.72 23.50
CA GLY A 210 22.24 11.04 22.86
C GLY A 210 22.34 11.02 21.33
N ALA A 211 22.49 9.85 20.70
CA ALA A 211 22.54 9.77 19.24
C ALA A 211 21.14 10.01 18.64
N PRO A 212 21.00 10.80 17.56
CA PRO A 212 19.72 10.96 16.88
C PRO A 212 19.28 9.64 16.27
N THR A 213 18.00 9.31 16.47
CA THR A 213 17.34 8.13 15.89
C THR A 213 16.28 8.58 14.91
N VAL A 214 16.21 7.91 13.77
CA VAL A 214 15.17 8.12 12.76
C VAL A 214 14.64 6.75 12.36
N LEU A 215 13.39 6.47 12.68
CA LEU A 215 12.66 5.32 12.14
C LEU A 215 11.75 5.81 11.02
N THR A 216 11.85 5.21 9.85
CA THR A 216 10.88 5.42 8.77
C THR A 216 10.07 4.15 8.58
N LEU A 217 8.77 4.29 8.38
CA LEU A 217 7.85 3.18 8.17
C LEU A 217 6.81 3.55 7.11
N ASN A 218 6.49 2.61 6.25
CA ASN A 218 5.33 2.68 5.36
C ASN A 218 4.33 1.61 5.79
N LEU A 219 3.06 1.98 5.92
CA LEU A 219 1.93 1.07 6.10
C LEU A 219 1.03 1.19 4.88
N ALA A 220 0.80 0.08 4.19
CA ALA A 220 -0.11 -0.01 3.07
C ALA A 220 -1.15 -1.10 3.31
N ALA A 221 -2.37 -0.83 2.86
CA ALA A 221 -3.49 -1.74 2.94
C ALA A 221 -4.26 -1.74 1.62
N VAL A 222 -4.56 -2.93 1.09
CA VAL A 222 -5.26 -3.10 -0.19
C VAL A 222 -6.33 -4.16 -0.06
N ARG A 223 -7.53 -3.88 -0.57
CA ARG A 223 -8.58 -4.88 -0.78
C ARG A 223 -8.47 -5.47 -2.18
N VAL A 224 -8.58 -6.81 -2.27
CA VAL A 224 -8.63 -7.56 -3.52
C VAL A 224 -9.71 -8.63 -3.40
N GLY A 225 -10.89 -8.37 -3.97
CA GLY A 225 -12.07 -9.18 -3.75
C GLY A 225 -12.45 -9.22 -2.26
N GLU A 226 -12.55 -10.44 -1.72
CA GLU A 226 -12.86 -10.70 -0.30
C GLU A 226 -11.61 -10.67 0.61
N ASP A 227 -10.42 -10.67 0.02
CA ASP A 227 -9.15 -10.70 0.73
C ASP A 227 -8.52 -9.32 0.83
N THR A 228 -7.61 -9.18 1.77
CA THR A 228 -6.84 -7.94 1.96
C THR A 228 -5.36 -8.24 2.10
N ILE A 229 -4.56 -7.30 1.62
CA ILE A 229 -3.12 -7.24 1.83
C ILE A 229 -2.84 -6.16 2.86
N THR A 230 -2.05 -6.48 3.88
CA THR A 230 -1.42 -5.50 4.78
C THR A 230 0.09 -5.60 4.63
N LEU A 231 0.73 -4.48 4.35
CA LEU A 231 2.17 -4.38 4.13
C LEU A 231 2.76 -3.31 5.04
N THR A 232 3.71 -3.72 5.87
CA THR A 232 4.56 -2.82 6.64
C THR A 232 5.98 -2.89 6.09
N ASN A 233 6.60 -1.77 5.74
CA ASN A 233 8.01 -1.70 5.33
C ASN A 233 8.71 -0.62 6.15
N ALA A 234 9.69 -1.00 6.96
CA ALA A 234 10.22 -0.11 7.98
C ALA A 234 11.67 -0.40 8.36
N GLY A 235 12.40 0.64 8.74
CA GLY A 235 13.80 0.52 9.16
C GLY A 235 14.34 1.84 9.66
N PHE A 236 15.52 1.77 10.28
CA PHE A 236 16.23 2.98 10.69
C PHE A 236 16.75 3.72 9.45
N GLY A 237 16.65 5.06 9.47
CA GLY A 237 17.04 5.90 8.36
C GLY A 237 16.00 5.93 7.24
N ALA A 238 16.46 5.85 5.99
CA ALA A 238 15.60 5.97 4.81
C ALA A 238 15.00 4.62 4.44
N VAL A 239 13.67 4.58 4.24
CA VAL A 239 12.96 3.44 3.66
C VAL A 239 12.39 3.88 2.32
N LEU A 240 12.77 3.19 1.24
CA LEU A 240 12.34 3.54 -0.12
C LEU A 240 10.83 3.30 -0.29
N PRO A 241 10.02 4.33 -0.56
CA PRO A 241 8.58 4.16 -0.79
C PRO A 241 8.27 3.31 -2.03
N GLU A 242 9.16 3.29 -3.01
CA GLU A 242 9.04 2.54 -4.27
C GLU A 242 8.94 1.03 -4.02
N VAL A 243 9.66 0.51 -3.01
CA VAL A 243 9.55 -0.91 -2.61
C VAL A 243 8.13 -1.20 -2.14
N THR A 244 7.55 -0.31 -1.33
CA THR A 244 6.19 -0.49 -0.81
C THR A 244 5.18 -0.45 -1.95
N GLN A 245 5.32 0.49 -2.88
CA GLN A 245 4.47 0.63 -4.05
C GLN A 245 4.54 -0.60 -4.97
N ALA A 246 5.75 -1.08 -5.27
CA ALA A 246 5.98 -2.23 -6.13
C ALA A 246 5.44 -3.53 -5.52
N VAL A 247 5.74 -3.80 -4.24
CA VAL A 247 5.26 -4.97 -3.51
C VAL A 247 3.73 -4.96 -3.42
N THR A 248 3.14 -3.79 -3.18
CA THR A 248 1.69 -3.64 -3.12
C THR A 248 1.03 -3.96 -4.45
N GLN A 249 1.57 -3.44 -5.56
CA GLN A 249 1.06 -3.74 -6.89
C GLN A 249 1.21 -5.22 -7.24
N LEU A 250 2.42 -5.77 -7.10
CA LEU A 250 2.71 -7.16 -7.41
C LEU A 250 1.83 -8.12 -6.58
N GLY A 251 1.71 -7.85 -5.27
CA GLY A 251 0.90 -8.64 -4.36
C GLY A 251 -0.58 -8.61 -4.73
N ALA A 252 -1.11 -7.44 -5.07
CA ALA A 252 -2.50 -7.30 -5.47
C ALA A 252 -2.80 -8.04 -6.78
N ASP A 253 -1.92 -7.91 -7.77
CA ASP A 253 -2.05 -8.59 -9.07
C ASP A 253 -2.00 -10.12 -8.90
N ARG A 254 -1.07 -10.61 -8.08
CA ARG A 254 -0.92 -12.04 -7.77
C ARG A 254 -2.13 -12.59 -7.02
N LEU A 255 -2.60 -11.91 -5.98
CA LEU A 255 -3.77 -12.33 -5.21
C LEU A 255 -5.04 -12.35 -6.08
N ALA A 256 -5.21 -11.35 -6.95
CA ALA A 256 -6.30 -11.33 -7.90
C ALA A 256 -6.24 -12.51 -8.88
N GLU A 257 -5.05 -12.89 -9.33
CA GLU A 257 -4.86 -14.06 -10.22
C GLU A 257 -5.19 -15.37 -9.52
N VAL A 258 -4.69 -15.60 -8.30
CA VAL A 258 -5.04 -16.79 -7.51
C VAL A 258 -6.56 -16.89 -7.32
N GLY A 259 -7.23 -15.76 -6.98
CA GLY A 259 -8.67 -15.71 -6.86
C GLY A 259 -9.44 -15.89 -8.17
N ARG A 260 -8.85 -15.57 -9.33
CA ARG A 260 -9.43 -15.90 -10.64
C ARG A 260 -9.31 -17.39 -10.94
N GLN A 261 -8.14 -17.98 -10.72
CA GLN A 261 -7.89 -19.40 -11.00
C GLN A 261 -8.81 -20.31 -10.19
N GLU A 262 -9.12 -19.95 -8.94
CA GLU A 262 -10.09 -20.71 -8.15
C GLU A 262 -11.51 -20.64 -8.69
N ARG A 263 -11.96 -19.45 -9.11
CA ARG A 263 -13.30 -19.31 -9.71
C ARG A 263 -13.46 -20.10 -11.01
N LEU A 264 -12.38 -20.42 -11.71
CA LEU A 264 -12.39 -21.24 -12.93
C LEU A 264 -12.33 -22.75 -12.65
N ARG A 265 -11.96 -23.18 -11.43
CA ARG A 265 -11.88 -24.59 -11.04
C ARG A 265 -13.21 -25.16 -10.49
N ILE A 266 -14.20 -24.30 -10.28
CA ILE A 266 -15.56 -24.62 -9.84
C ILE A 266 -16.48 -24.75 -11.05
#